data_AF-A0A101XEG6-F1
#
_entry.id   AF-A0A101XEG6-F1
#
_cell.length_a   1.000
_cell.length_b   1.000
_cell.length_c   1.000
_cell.angle_alpha   90.00
_cell.angle_beta   90.00
_cell.angle_gamma   90.00
#
_symmetry.space_group_name_H-M   'P 1'
#
loop_
_entity.id
_entity.type
_entity.pdbx_description
1 polymer ?
#
loop_
_entity_poly.entity_id
_entity_poly.type
_entity_poly.pdbx_seq_one_letter_code
_entity_poly.pdbx_strand_id
1 'polypeptide(L)'
;MESSELRYRSLLATAYWELTKDLDVLYIFYQQNESCVAMASAVAALRLASGLKTEAATPGEAREVDHGLVLAGPYRDDLGSLVLKMLRLIRKTAVLHTPAYFAASELEGFEEAARGREIRYAVREVPGEITYYKLANGEVEVMGAKRLSSYEQLIMRMYEAEHA
;
A
#
# COMPACT_ATOMS: atom_id res chain seq x y z
N MET A 1 -18.93 -6.51 -2.46
CA MET A 1 -17.81 -6.98 -1.62
C MET A 1 -18.34 -7.89 -0.54
N GLU A 2 -17.75 -9.07 -0.39
CA GLU A 2 -18.13 -10.03 0.66
C GLU A 2 -17.62 -9.63 2.04
N SER A 3 -18.23 -10.19 3.09
CA SER A 3 -17.89 -9.85 4.49
C SER A 3 -16.45 -10.23 4.89
N SER A 4 -15.94 -11.33 4.33
CA SER A 4 -14.57 -11.82 4.46
C SER A 4 -13.57 -10.82 3.85
N GLU A 5 -13.85 -10.33 2.65
CA GLU A 5 -13.04 -9.35 1.96
C GLU A 5 -13.01 -8.02 2.73
N LEU A 6 -14.15 -7.54 3.24
CA LEU A 6 -14.19 -6.31 4.05
C LEU A 6 -13.29 -6.41 5.29
N ARG A 7 -13.34 -7.54 6.00
CA ARG A 7 -12.48 -7.79 7.16
C ARG A 7 -11.01 -7.86 6.76
N TYR A 8 -10.72 -8.51 5.63
CA TYR A 8 -9.37 -8.62 5.11
C TYR A 8 -8.80 -7.25 4.69
N ARG A 9 -9.55 -6.41 3.97
CA ARG A 9 -9.12 -5.04 3.61
C ARG A 9 -8.90 -4.17 4.84
N SER A 10 -9.74 -4.33 5.86
CA SER A 10 -9.57 -3.65 7.15
C SER A 10 -8.27 -4.06 7.85
N LEU A 11 -7.94 -5.36 7.83
CA LEU A 11 -6.67 -5.87 8.35
C LEU A 11 -5.47 -5.32 7.55
N LEU A 12 -5.52 -5.35 6.21
CA LEU A 12 -4.48 -4.78 5.35
C LEU A 12 -4.28 -3.29 5.59
N ALA A 13 -5.35 -2.53 5.84
CA ALA A 13 -5.25 -1.11 6.17
C ALA A 13 -4.39 -0.86 7.42
N THR A 14 -4.40 -1.78 8.40
CA THR A 14 -3.49 -1.66 9.57
C THR A 14 -2.02 -1.79 9.17
N ALA A 15 -1.68 -2.58 8.15
CA ALA A 15 -0.31 -2.68 7.66
C ALA A 15 0.12 -1.38 6.97
N TYR A 16 -0.75 -0.77 6.15
CA TYR A 16 -0.44 0.51 5.50
C TYR A 16 -0.44 1.69 6.48
N TRP A 17 -1.22 1.61 7.55
CA TRP A 17 -1.10 2.53 8.68
C TRP A 17 0.30 2.47 9.29
N GLU A 18 0.82 1.28 9.60
CA GLU A 18 2.17 1.12 10.15
C GLU A 18 3.25 1.71 9.23
N LEU A 19 3.10 1.56 7.92
CA LEU A 19 4.02 2.11 6.92
C LEU A 19 3.92 3.63 6.71
N THR A 20 2.87 4.28 7.21
CA THR A 20 2.60 5.70 6.95
C THR A 20 2.50 6.58 8.19
N LYS A 21 2.39 5.99 9.40
CA LYS A 21 2.10 6.72 10.65
C LYS A 21 3.13 7.79 11.05
N ASP A 22 4.35 7.70 10.54
CA ASP A 22 5.44 8.66 10.73
C ASP A 22 5.42 9.82 9.69
N LEU A 23 4.60 9.72 8.65
CA LEU A 23 4.47 10.72 7.60
C LEU A 23 3.45 11.79 8.04
N ASP A 24 3.78 13.08 7.94
CA ASP A 24 2.92 14.19 8.37
C ASP A 24 1.66 14.31 7.49
N VAL A 25 1.85 14.66 6.21
CA VAL A 25 0.77 14.74 5.20
C VAL A 25 0.85 13.52 4.29
N LEU A 26 -0.26 12.80 4.08
CA LEU A 26 -0.32 11.69 3.13
C LEU A 26 -1.41 11.90 2.07
N TYR A 27 -1.08 11.60 0.82
CA TYR A 27 -2.08 11.44 -0.25
C TYR A 27 -2.30 9.97 -0.57
N ILE A 28 -3.54 9.51 -0.48
CA ILE A 28 -3.93 8.15 -0.85
C ILE A 28 -4.45 8.17 -2.28
N PHE A 29 -3.70 7.57 -3.19
CA PHE A 29 -4.10 7.34 -4.57
C PHE A 29 -4.73 5.97 -4.70
N TYR A 30 -6.04 5.91 -4.87
CA TYR A 30 -6.78 4.65 -4.86
C TYR A 30 -7.48 4.37 -6.19
N GLN A 31 -7.43 3.11 -6.62
CA GLN A 31 -8.25 2.64 -7.73
C GLN A 31 -9.74 2.69 -7.34
N GLN A 32 -10.61 3.15 -8.24
CA GLN A 32 -12.07 3.16 -8.02
C GLN A 32 -12.69 1.77 -8.16
N ASN A 33 -12.35 0.87 -7.23
CA ASN A 33 -13.04 -0.39 -7.01
C ASN A 33 -13.34 -0.53 -5.51
N GLU A 34 -14.29 -1.40 -5.16
CA GLU A 34 -14.77 -1.54 -3.77
C GLU A 34 -13.64 -1.83 -2.78
N SER A 35 -12.72 -2.72 -3.17
CA SER A 35 -11.58 -3.17 -2.35
C SER A 35 -10.60 -2.04 -2.01
N CYS A 36 -10.14 -1.31 -3.03
CA CYS A 36 -9.21 -0.19 -2.87
C CYS A 36 -9.87 0.99 -2.17
N VAL A 37 -11.17 1.25 -2.41
CA VAL A 37 -11.94 2.29 -1.71
C VAL A 37 -12.05 1.97 -0.22
N ALA A 38 -12.39 0.73 0.14
CA ALA A 38 -12.50 0.32 1.54
C ALA A 38 -11.17 0.42 2.29
N MET A 39 -10.09 -0.04 1.66
CA MET A 39 -8.75 0.07 2.23
C MET A 39 -8.29 1.53 2.36
N ALA A 40 -8.53 2.37 1.34
CA ALA A 40 -8.22 3.80 1.38
C ALA A 40 -8.97 4.50 2.52
N SER A 41 -10.26 4.22 2.65
CA SER A 41 -11.11 4.77 3.72
C SER A 41 -10.63 4.34 5.11
N ALA A 42 -10.30 3.06 5.29
CA ALA A 42 -9.79 2.55 6.56
C ALA A 42 -8.43 3.16 6.97
N VAL A 43 -7.49 3.28 6.02
CA VAL A 43 -6.20 3.96 6.28
C VAL A 43 -6.43 5.44 6.61
N ALA A 44 -7.28 6.13 5.84
CA ALA A 44 -7.61 7.53 6.10
C ALA A 44 -8.22 7.71 7.50
N ALA A 45 -9.13 6.84 7.90
CA ALA A 45 -9.74 6.89 9.23
C ALA A 45 -8.71 6.73 10.35
N LEU A 46 -7.78 5.78 10.24
CA LEU A 46 -6.69 5.57 11.23
C LEU A 46 -5.79 6.80 11.34
N ARG A 47 -5.44 7.42 10.21
CA ARG A 47 -4.64 8.64 10.18
C ARG A 47 -5.35 9.83 10.78
N LEU A 48 -6.61 10.06 10.40
CA LEU A 48 -7.43 11.15 10.93
C LEU A 48 -7.65 11.01 12.44
N ALA A 49 -7.90 9.78 12.92
CA ALA A 49 -8.02 9.49 14.35
C ALA A 49 -6.72 9.80 15.13
N SER A 50 -5.57 9.77 14.46
CA SER A 50 -4.26 10.12 15.02
C SER A 50 -3.88 11.60 14.82
N GLY A 51 -4.80 12.43 14.30
CA GLY A 51 -4.56 13.85 14.06
C GLY A 51 -3.69 14.16 12.82
N LEU A 52 -3.44 13.18 11.96
CA LEU A 52 -2.59 13.34 10.78
C LEU A 52 -3.38 13.81 9.55
N LYS A 53 -2.76 14.68 8.75
CA LYS A 53 -3.37 15.20 7.52
C LYS A 53 -3.39 14.12 6.45
N THR A 54 -4.56 13.90 5.89
CA THR A 54 -4.77 12.87 4.87
C THR A 54 -5.73 13.37 3.81
N GLU A 55 -5.32 13.24 2.55
CA GLU A 55 -6.16 13.47 1.38
C GLU A 55 -6.25 12.19 0.56
N ALA A 56 -7.31 12.02 -0.21
CA ALA A 56 -7.48 10.88 -1.09
C ALA A 56 -7.97 11.35 -2.46
N ALA A 57 -7.45 10.71 -3.51
CA ALA A 57 -7.78 11.02 -4.89
C ALA A 57 -7.66 9.78 -5.76
N THR A 58 -8.30 9.79 -6.91
CA THR A 58 -8.03 8.76 -7.92
C THR A 58 -6.70 9.06 -8.63
N PRO A 59 -6.06 8.06 -9.28
CA PRO A 59 -4.87 8.31 -10.10
C PRO A 59 -5.09 9.30 -11.26
N GLY A 60 -6.34 9.50 -11.72
CA GLY A 60 -6.68 10.49 -12.74
C GLY A 60 -6.62 11.94 -12.23
N GLU A 61 -6.79 12.13 -10.93
CA GLU A 61 -6.77 13.41 -10.23
C GLU A 61 -5.44 13.64 -9.50
N ALA A 62 -4.44 12.79 -9.75
CA ALA A 62 -3.18 12.82 -9.05
C ALA A 62 -2.41 14.11 -9.34
N ARG A 63 -1.81 14.65 -8.28
CA ARG A 63 -0.90 15.82 -8.30
C ARG A 63 0.45 15.46 -7.70
N GLU A 64 1.42 16.35 -7.85
CA GLU A 64 2.70 16.20 -7.14
C GLU A 64 2.50 16.33 -5.63
N VAL A 65 3.12 15.41 -4.88
CA VAL A 65 2.99 15.29 -3.43
C VAL A 65 4.31 14.85 -2.80
N ASP A 66 4.54 15.17 -1.53
CA ASP A 66 5.73 14.67 -0.82
C ASP A 66 5.61 13.19 -0.46
N HIS A 67 4.44 12.79 0.03
CA HIS A 67 4.18 11.43 0.49
C HIS A 67 2.89 10.89 -0.13
N GLY A 68 2.98 9.71 -0.73
CA GLY A 68 1.85 9.06 -1.39
C GLY A 68 1.70 7.60 -1.02
N LEU A 69 0.47 7.13 -0.81
CA LEU A 69 0.10 5.72 -0.71
C LEU A 69 -0.64 5.33 -1.98
N VAL A 70 -0.14 4.36 -2.74
CA VAL A 70 -0.76 3.87 -3.97
C VAL A 70 -1.48 2.55 -3.70
N LEU A 71 -2.80 2.58 -3.72
CA LEU A 71 -3.69 1.44 -3.53
C LEU A 71 -4.30 1.03 -4.88
N ALA A 72 -3.65 0.08 -5.55
CA ALA A 72 -4.11 -0.49 -6.81
C ALA A 72 -4.05 -2.03 -6.77
N GLY A 73 -5.07 -2.66 -7.37
CA GLY A 73 -5.25 -4.11 -7.33
C GLY A 73 -4.57 -4.84 -8.50
N PRO A 74 -4.29 -6.16 -8.35
CA PRO A 74 -3.58 -6.97 -9.34
C PRO A 74 -4.33 -7.17 -10.67
N TYR A 75 -5.65 -7.01 -10.70
CA TYR A 75 -6.51 -7.29 -11.87
C TYR A 75 -6.47 -6.20 -12.96
N ARG A 76 -5.45 -5.34 -12.96
CA ARG A 76 -5.32 -4.22 -13.89
C ARG A 76 -4.14 -4.50 -14.82
N ASP A 77 -4.42 -4.55 -16.12
CA ASP A 77 -3.43 -4.89 -17.15
C ASP A 77 -2.25 -3.90 -17.20
N ASP A 78 -2.47 -2.63 -16.85
CA ASP A 78 -1.46 -1.58 -16.83
C ASP A 78 -1.10 -1.13 -15.39
N LEU A 79 -1.16 -2.05 -14.42
CA LEU A 79 -0.84 -1.78 -13.02
C LEU A 79 0.58 -1.22 -12.84
N GLY A 80 1.59 -1.87 -13.39
CA GLY A 80 2.98 -1.41 -13.25
C GLY A 80 3.18 -0.02 -13.85
N SER A 81 2.67 0.22 -15.06
CA SER A 81 2.74 1.52 -15.74
C SER A 81 2.04 2.63 -14.95
N LEU A 82 0.88 2.32 -14.35
CA LEU A 82 0.18 3.23 -13.45
C LEU A 82 1.07 3.61 -12.25
N VAL A 83 1.67 2.62 -11.60
CA VAL A 83 2.52 2.84 -10.43
C VAL A 83 3.76 3.66 -10.78
N LEU A 84 4.41 3.40 -11.92
CA LEU A 84 5.53 4.23 -12.39
C LEU A 84 5.12 5.70 -12.59
N LYS A 85 3.95 5.94 -13.17
CA LYS A 85 3.38 7.29 -13.29
C LYS A 85 3.18 7.94 -11.92
N MET A 86 2.66 7.18 -10.95
CA MET A 86 2.45 7.68 -9.59
C MET A 86 3.76 7.98 -8.86
N LEU A 87 4.79 7.11 -8.99
CA LEU A 87 6.10 7.32 -8.39
C LEU A 87 6.75 8.62 -8.86
N ARG A 88 6.58 8.99 -10.13
CA ARG A 88 7.07 10.27 -10.66
C ARG A 88 6.45 11.49 -9.99
N LEU A 89 5.20 11.38 -9.53
CA LEU A 89 4.47 12.46 -8.83
C LEU A 89 4.77 12.51 -7.33
N ILE A 90 5.31 11.44 -6.74
CA ILE A 90 5.64 11.38 -5.32
C ILE A 90 7.11 11.77 -5.13
N ARG A 91 7.39 12.81 -4.36
CA ARG A 91 8.74 13.40 -4.27
C ARG A 91 9.66 12.75 -3.25
N LYS A 92 9.13 12.27 -2.12
CA LYS A 92 9.93 11.78 -0.99
C LYS A 92 9.64 10.32 -0.66
N THR A 93 8.43 10.00 -0.24
CA THR A 93 8.08 8.65 0.26
C THR A 93 6.86 8.10 -0.46
N ALA A 94 7.03 6.99 -1.18
CA ALA A 94 5.95 6.27 -1.82
C ALA A 94 5.68 4.96 -1.07
N VAL A 95 4.49 4.79 -0.52
CA VAL A 95 4.03 3.51 0.03
C VAL A 95 3.22 2.80 -1.05
N LEU A 96 3.60 1.58 -1.40
CA LEU A 96 2.96 0.83 -2.48
C LEU A 96 2.21 -0.37 -1.91
N HIS A 97 0.96 -0.53 -2.36
CA HIS A 97 0.23 -1.77 -2.15
C HIS A 97 1.02 -2.95 -2.73
N THR A 98 1.09 -4.09 -2.05
CA THR A 98 2.06 -5.16 -2.38
C THR A 98 2.03 -5.62 -3.85
N PRO A 99 0.87 -5.97 -4.44
CA PRO A 99 0.76 -6.19 -5.89
C PRO A 99 1.29 -5.04 -6.76
N ALA A 100 1.05 -3.80 -6.35
CA ALA A 100 1.46 -2.61 -7.08
C ALA A 100 2.99 -2.42 -7.05
N TYR A 101 3.64 -2.76 -5.93
CA TYR A 101 5.11 -2.80 -5.84
C TYR A 101 5.68 -3.81 -6.84
N PHE A 102 5.26 -5.08 -6.75
CA PHE A 102 5.84 -6.14 -7.59
C PHE A 102 5.57 -5.93 -9.08
N ALA A 103 4.37 -5.47 -9.45
CA ALA A 103 4.06 -5.16 -10.84
C ALA A 103 4.89 -4.00 -11.40
N ALA A 104 5.36 -3.07 -10.56
CA ALA A 104 6.18 -1.95 -10.99
C ALA A 104 7.68 -2.26 -10.95
N SER A 105 8.15 -3.04 -9.97
CA SER A 105 9.57 -3.33 -9.76
C SER A 105 10.20 -4.12 -10.92
N GLU A 106 9.39 -4.81 -11.70
CA GLU A 106 9.83 -5.58 -12.88
C GLU A 106 9.88 -4.75 -14.17
N LEU A 107 9.38 -3.51 -14.16
CA LEU A 107 9.35 -2.67 -15.35
C LEU A 107 10.64 -1.88 -15.56
N GLU A 108 11.00 -1.72 -16.82
CA GLU A 108 12.02 -0.76 -17.23
C GLU A 108 11.63 0.66 -16.78
N GLY A 109 12.59 1.37 -16.17
CA GLY A 109 12.38 2.71 -15.62
C GLY A 109 11.91 2.74 -14.15
N PHE A 110 11.70 1.59 -13.50
CA PHE A 110 11.42 1.57 -12.06
C PHE A 110 12.56 2.16 -11.24
N GLU A 111 13.81 1.75 -11.49
CA GLU A 111 14.98 2.29 -10.77
C GLU A 111 15.12 3.81 -10.93
N GLU A 112 14.83 4.32 -12.13
CA GLU A 112 14.83 5.75 -12.40
C GLU A 112 13.70 6.46 -11.63
N ALA A 113 12.48 5.90 -11.67
CA ALA A 113 11.33 6.44 -10.95
C ALA A 113 11.50 6.37 -9.43
N ALA A 114 12.22 5.36 -8.92
CA ALA A 114 12.52 5.17 -7.51
C ALA A 114 13.69 6.04 -7.02
N ARG A 115 14.54 6.53 -7.92
CA ARG A 115 15.75 7.28 -7.57
C ARG A 115 15.44 8.49 -6.70
N GLY A 116 16.18 8.64 -5.61
CA GLY A 116 16.03 9.76 -4.67
C GLY A 116 14.75 9.71 -3.83
N ARG A 117 14.02 8.59 -3.85
CA ARG A 117 12.79 8.38 -3.08
C ARG A 117 12.96 7.17 -2.16
N GLU A 118 12.18 7.17 -1.09
CA GLU A 118 11.97 6.01 -0.25
C GLU A 118 10.70 5.29 -0.70
N ILE A 119 10.79 4.03 -1.08
CA ILE A 119 9.64 3.19 -1.44
C ILE A 119 9.38 2.21 -0.29
N ARG A 120 8.18 2.22 0.28
CA ARG A 120 7.79 1.31 1.35
C ARG A 120 6.74 0.32 0.89
N TYR A 121 6.82 -0.91 1.37
CA TYR A 121 5.83 -1.95 1.07
C TYR A 121 5.81 -2.99 2.20
N ALA A 122 4.73 -3.77 2.25
CA ALA A 122 4.57 -4.87 3.21
C ALA A 122 4.52 -6.19 2.46
N VAL A 123 5.09 -7.25 3.03
CA VAL A 123 4.98 -8.61 2.49
C VAL A 123 4.68 -9.56 3.62
N ARG A 124 3.77 -10.51 3.39
CA ARG A 124 3.60 -11.66 4.26
C ARG A 124 4.32 -12.85 3.66
N GLU A 125 5.59 -13.01 4.01
CA GLU A 125 6.43 -14.13 3.55
C GLU A 125 6.10 -15.43 4.29
N VAL A 126 5.66 -15.32 5.56
CA VAL A 126 5.24 -16.46 6.38
C VAL A 126 3.83 -16.22 6.94
N PRO A 127 2.98 -17.27 7.10
CA PRO A 127 1.56 -17.09 7.39
C PRO A 127 1.19 -16.24 8.61
N GLY A 128 2.07 -16.15 9.60
CA GLY A 128 1.83 -15.47 10.87
C GLY A 128 2.51 -14.10 11.02
N GLU A 129 3.17 -13.57 9.99
CA GLU A 129 3.97 -12.35 10.13
C GLU A 129 3.96 -11.51 8.85
N ILE A 130 3.71 -10.21 9.02
CA ILE A 130 3.84 -9.21 7.95
C ILE A 130 5.14 -8.45 8.17
N THR A 131 6.06 -8.53 7.22
CA THR A 131 7.32 -7.78 7.22
C THR A 131 7.17 -6.49 6.44
N TYR A 132 7.72 -5.41 6.98
CA TYR A 132 7.73 -4.08 6.38
C TYR A 132 9.11 -3.80 5.79
N TYR A 133 9.15 -3.37 4.53
CA TYR A 133 10.37 -3.08 3.81
C TYR A 133 10.41 -1.61 3.38
N LYS A 134 11.62 -1.07 3.28
CA LYS A 134 11.91 0.15 2.54
C LYS A 134 12.97 -0.15 1.48
N LEU A 135 12.79 0.43 0.30
CA LEU A 135 13.77 0.51 -0.77
C LEU A 135 14.22 1.97 -0.86
N ALA A 136 15.51 2.23 -0.68
CA ALA A 136 16.10 3.55 -0.84
C ALA A 136 17.47 3.42 -1.51
N ASN A 137 17.74 4.25 -2.52
CA ASN A 137 19.02 4.26 -3.26
C ASN A 137 19.44 2.87 -3.82
N GLY A 138 18.47 2.02 -4.17
CA GLY A 138 18.73 0.68 -4.70
C GLY A 138 18.93 -0.40 -3.63
N GLU A 139 18.90 -0.04 -2.35
CA GLU A 139 19.05 -0.97 -1.23
C GLU A 139 17.71 -1.23 -0.55
N VAL A 140 17.42 -2.52 -0.31
CA VAL A 140 16.23 -2.97 0.43
C VAL A 140 16.61 -3.23 1.88
N GLU A 141 15.88 -2.60 2.80
CA GLU A 141 16.04 -2.76 4.25
C GLU A 141 14.72 -3.18 4.90
N VAL A 142 14.81 -4.01 5.94
CA VAL A 142 13.68 -4.36 6.80
C VAL A 142 13.43 -3.24 7.80
N MET A 143 12.24 -2.65 7.76
CA MET A 143 11.80 -1.63 8.73
C MET A 143 11.28 -2.24 10.03
N GLY A 144 10.78 -3.48 9.97
CA GLY A 144 10.22 -4.19 11.10
C GLY A 144 9.25 -5.29 10.66
N ALA A 145 8.61 -5.93 11.62
CA ALA A 145 7.62 -6.97 11.36
C ALA A 145 6.47 -6.91 12.38
N LYS A 146 5.27 -7.29 11.93
CA LYS A 146 4.07 -7.45 12.76
C LYS A 146 3.69 -8.92 12.80
N ARG A 147 3.77 -9.51 14.00
CA ARG A 147 3.17 -10.82 14.28
C ARG A 147 1.66 -10.71 14.30
N LEU A 148 1.00 -11.58 13.56
CA LEU A 148 -0.45 -11.64 13.47
C LEU A 148 -1.01 -12.45 14.64
N SER A 149 -2.01 -11.88 15.31
CA SER A 149 -2.81 -12.59 16.29
C SER A 149 -3.56 -13.77 15.66
N SER A 150 -4.03 -14.71 16.49
CA SER A 150 -4.83 -15.85 16.02
C SER A 150 -6.09 -15.42 15.26
N TYR A 151 -6.68 -14.28 15.64
CA TYR A 151 -7.86 -13.74 14.96
C TYR A 151 -7.53 -13.11 13.61
N GLU A 152 -6.43 -12.37 13.51
CA GLU A 152 -5.98 -11.81 12.23
C GLU A 152 -5.61 -12.92 11.24
N GLN A 153 -4.94 -13.98 11.71
CA GLN A 153 -4.66 -15.17 10.89
C GLN A 153 -5.95 -15.87 10.43
N LEU A 154 -7.00 -15.90 11.27
CA LEU A 154 -8.30 -16.45 10.87
C LEU A 154 -8.93 -15.64 9.73
N ILE A 155 -8.91 -14.30 9.82
CA ILE A 155 -9.41 -13.41 8.76
C ILE A 155 -8.70 -13.70 7.44
N MET A 156 -7.38 -13.85 7.45
CA MET A 156 -6.61 -14.16 6.25
C MET A 156 -7.00 -15.50 5.63
N ARG A 157 -7.06 -16.57 6.44
CA ARG A 157 -7.42 -17.90 5.95
C ARG A 157 -8.83 -17.94 5.36
N MET A 158 -9.78 -17.22 5.94
CA MET A 158 -11.14 -17.12 5.40
C MET A 158 -11.14 -16.46 4.01
N TYR A 159 -10.43 -15.35 3.85
CA TYR A 159 -10.32 -14.68 2.56
C TYR A 159 -9.63 -15.56 1.51
N GLU A 160 -8.51 -16.19 1.88
CA GLU A 160 -7.75 -17.09 1.01
C GLU A 160 -8.59 -18.29 0.54
N ALA A 161 -9.38 -18.91 1.42
CA ALA A 161 -10.21 -20.06 1.07
C ALA A 161 -11.30 -19.74 0.02
N GLU A 162 -11.72 -18.48 -0.07
CA GLU A 162 -12.73 -18.02 -1.03
C GLU A 162 -12.13 -17.56 -2.37
N HIS A 163 -10.81 -17.35 -2.43
CA HIS A 163 -10.10 -16.75 -3.58
C HIS A 163 -8.90 -17.59 -4.06
N ALA A 164 -8.80 -18.85 -3.61
CA ALA A 164 -7.79 -19.83 -4.00
C ALA A 164 -8.19 -20.60 -5.28
#